data_AF-A0A2X3G5L7-F1
#
_entry.id   AF-A0A2X3G5L7-F1
#
_cell.length_a   1.000
_cell.length_b   1.000
_cell.length_c   1.000
_cell.angle_alpha   90.00
_cell.angle_beta   90.00
_cell.angle_gamma   90.00
#
_symmetry.space_group_name_H-M   'P 1'
#
loop_
_entity.id
_entity.type
_entity.pdbx_description
1 polymer ?
#
loop_
_entity_poly.entity_id
_entity_poly.type
_entity_poly.pdbx_seq_one_letter_code
_entity_poly.pdbx_strand_id
1 'polypeptide(L)'
;MAYQSQDIIRRSATNGFTPAPQARDHQQEVAKLIDVTTCIGCKACQVACSEWNDIRDEVGHNVGVYDNPADLTAKSWTVMRFSEVEQNDKLEWLIRKDGCMHCADPGCLKACPSEGAIIQYANGIVDFQSEQCIGCGYCIAGCPFDVPRLNPEDNRVYKCTLCVDRVTVGQEPACVKTCPTGAIHFGSKEDMKTLAGERVAELKTRGYEQCGPVRSGRRRWHPRHVRAAPCRQAESVPRPAGKPGDQPDRQVLERHLETAGGRRLRRDLRSQYLPLRRRRSEPRGRGRGQSA
;
A
#
# COMPACT_ATOMS: atom_id res chain seq x y z
N MET A 1 12.84 20.40 -8.97
CA MET A 1 12.24 21.18 -10.10
C MET A 1 10.89 20.53 -10.44
N ALA A 2 9.77 21.21 -10.19
CA ALA A 2 8.44 20.61 -10.33
C ALA A 2 7.75 21.02 -11.66
N TYR A 3 6.97 20.10 -12.25
CA TYR A 3 5.99 20.35 -13.33
C TYR A 3 6.51 20.60 -14.76
N GLN A 4 7.78 20.28 -15.05
CA GLN A 4 8.38 20.44 -16.38
C GLN A 4 7.67 19.61 -17.45
N SER A 5 7.15 18.44 -17.07
CA SER A 5 6.46 17.52 -17.97
C SER A 5 5.05 17.97 -18.35
N GLN A 6 4.42 18.87 -17.58
CA GLN A 6 3.09 19.45 -17.85
C GLN A 6 1.98 18.41 -18.09
N ASP A 7 2.09 17.23 -17.47
CA ASP A 7 1.22 16.06 -17.66
C ASP A 7 0.72 15.47 -16.32
N ILE A 8 0.56 16.31 -15.31
CA ILE A 8 0.23 15.87 -13.94
C ILE A 8 -1.28 15.96 -13.71
N ILE A 9 -1.94 14.80 -13.67
CA ILE A 9 -3.40 14.70 -13.53
C ILE A 9 -3.89 14.81 -12.08
N ARG A 10 -3.06 14.42 -11.10
CA ARG A 10 -3.39 14.55 -9.67
C ARG A 10 -2.17 14.94 -8.85
N ARG A 11 -2.42 15.70 -7.80
CA ARG A 11 -1.39 16.23 -6.90
C ARG A 11 -1.87 16.22 -5.45
N SER A 12 -1.03 15.77 -4.52
CA SER A 12 -1.38 15.74 -3.10
C SER A 12 -1.61 17.14 -2.52
N ALA A 13 -2.49 17.21 -1.51
CA ALA A 13 -2.87 18.42 -0.77
C ALA A 13 -3.10 19.67 -1.63
N THR A 14 -3.62 19.49 -2.85
CA THR A 14 -3.91 20.57 -3.80
C THR A 14 -5.42 20.78 -3.90
N ASN A 15 -5.86 22.04 -3.91
CA ASN A 15 -7.27 22.38 -4.09
C ASN A 15 -7.74 22.07 -5.52
N GLY A 16 -8.96 21.56 -5.68
CA GLY A 16 -9.57 21.30 -6.98
C GLY A 16 -9.73 22.54 -7.88
N PHE A 17 -9.78 23.75 -7.30
CA PHE A 17 -9.82 25.00 -8.08
C PHE A 17 -8.48 25.38 -8.70
N THR A 18 -7.37 24.81 -8.21
CA THR A 18 -6.00 25.11 -8.67
C THR A 18 -5.30 23.81 -9.06
N PRO A 19 -5.72 23.15 -10.15
CA PRO A 19 -5.12 21.89 -10.59
C PRO A 19 -3.67 22.09 -11.05
N ALA A 20 -2.90 20.99 -11.04
CA ALA A 20 -1.54 21.00 -11.58
C ALA A 20 -1.56 21.19 -13.12
N PRO A 21 -0.45 21.69 -13.72
CA PRO A 21 -0.33 21.75 -15.17
C PRO A 21 -0.46 20.36 -15.82
N GLN A 22 -1.43 20.21 -16.71
CA GLN A 22 -1.79 18.95 -17.37
C GLN A 22 -2.08 19.12 -18.87
N ALA A 23 -1.50 20.13 -19.51
CA ALA A 23 -1.73 20.41 -20.93
C ALA A 23 -1.24 19.28 -21.88
N ARG A 24 -0.35 18.39 -21.40
CA ARG A 24 0.21 17.26 -22.15
C ARG A 24 -0.36 15.91 -21.68
N ASP A 25 -1.67 15.86 -21.47
CA ASP A 25 -2.39 14.69 -20.93
C ASP A 25 -2.72 13.62 -21.97
N HIS A 26 -2.58 13.90 -23.27
CA HIS A 26 -2.79 12.93 -24.35
C HIS A 26 -1.65 11.90 -24.44
N GLN A 27 -1.60 11.02 -23.44
CA GLN A 27 -0.63 9.92 -23.33
C GLN A 27 -1.35 8.60 -23.10
N GLN A 28 -0.74 7.51 -23.56
CA GLN A 28 -1.27 6.17 -23.30
C GLN A 28 -0.98 5.76 -21.85
N GLU A 29 -2.00 5.30 -21.13
CA GLU A 29 -1.79 4.71 -19.81
C GLU A 29 -0.95 3.45 -19.94
N VAL A 30 0.09 3.33 -19.12
CA VAL A 30 0.95 2.14 -19.07
C VAL A 30 0.60 1.25 -17.89
N ALA A 31 0.87 -0.04 -18.03
CA ALA A 31 0.69 -0.99 -16.95
C ALA A 31 1.79 -2.05 -16.94
N LYS A 32 2.02 -2.60 -15.75
CA LYS A 32 2.84 -3.79 -15.55
C LYS A 32 1.93 -4.95 -15.15
N LEU A 33 1.92 -6.00 -15.96
CA LEU A 33 1.25 -7.25 -15.65
C LEU A 33 2.25 -8.21 -15.01
N ILE A 34 1.86 -8.87 -13.92
CA ILE A 34 2.68 -9.89 -13.25
C ILE A 34 1.87 -11.18 -13.26
N ASP A 35 2.27 -12.12 -14.11
CA ASP A 35 1.75 -13.48 -14.09
C ASP A 35 2.51 -14.30 -13.05
N VAL A 36 1.86 -14.57 -11.92
CA VAL A 36 2.45 -15.38 -10.85
C VAL A 36 2.60 -16.85 -11.24
N THR A 37 1.86 -17.33 -12.23
CA THR A 37 1.87 -18.74 -12.64
C THR A 37 3.10 -19.13 -13.45
N THR A 38 3.83 -18.15 -13.96
CA THR A 38 5.10 -18.30 -14.70
C THR A 38 6.30 -17.80 -13.88
N CYS A 39 6.06 -17.33 -12.65
CA CYS A 39 7.11 -16.84 -11.77
C CYS A 39 7.86 -18.01 -11.11
N ILE A 40 9.19 -18.00 -11.23
CA ILE A 40 10.07 -19.04 -10.65
C ILE A 40 10.80 -18.58 -9.37
N GLY A 41 10.46 -17.41 -8.81
CA GLY A 41 11.06 -16.94 -7.56
C GLY A 41 12.55 -16.59 -7.61
N CYS A 42 13.14 -16.39 -8.80
CA CYS A 42 14.58 -16.15 -8.96
C CYS A 42 15.13 -14.86 -8.32
N LYS A 43 14.26 -13.94 -7.87
CA LYS A 43 14.61 -12.62 -7.32
C LYS A 43 15.40 -11.69 -8.24
N ALA A 44 15.60 -12.01 -9.52
CA ALA A 44 16.26 -11.13 -10.49
C ALA A 44 15.62 -9.72 -10.53
N CYS A 45 14.30 -9.65 -10.38
CA CYS A 45 13.56 -8.39 -10.34
C CYS A 45 13.89 -7.51 -9.12
N GLN A 46 14.32 -8.08 -7.99
CA GLN A 46 14.79 -7.33 -6.82
C GLN A 46 16.17 -6.72 -7.12
N VAL A 47 17.08 -7.53 -7.65
CA VAL A 47 18.46 -7.13 -7.96
C VAL A 47 18.46 -6.03 -9.02
N ALA A 48 17.76 -6.23 -10.13
CA ALA A 48 17.67 -5.22 -11.20
C ALA A 48 16.99 -3.92 -10.75
N CYS A 49 16.00 -4.00 -9.85
CA CYS A 49 15.40 -2.80 -9.27
C CYS A 49 16.41 -2.03 -8.41
N SER A 50 17.19 -2.74 -7.60
CA SER A 50 18.17 -2.14 -6.70
C SER A 50 19.34 -1.55 -7.48
N GLU A 51 19.81 -2.29 -8.48
CA GLU A 51 20.89 -1.89 -9.38
C GLU A 51 20.53 -0.63 -10.16
N TRP A 52 19.39 -0.61 -10.85
CA TRP A 52 18.98 0.56 -11.64
C TRP A 52 18.70 1.81 -10.81
N ASN A 53 18.11 1.66 -9.63
CA ASN A 53 17.75 2.81 -8.79
C ASN A 53 18.86 3.18 -7.79
N ASP A 54 20.07 2.60 -7.92
CA ASP A 54 21.22 2.89 -7.06
C ASP A 54 20.96 2.76 -5.54
N ILE A 55 20.11 1.80 -5.15
CA ILE A 55 19.78 1.52 -3.75
C ILE A 55 20.33 0.16 -3.32
N ARG A 56 20.80 0.07 -2.06
CA ARG A 56 21.29 -1.18 -1.47
C ARG A 56 20.77 -1.29 -0.04
N ASP A 57 19.98 -2.31 0.21
CA ASP A 57 19.52 -2.61 1.56
C ASP A 57 20.60 -3.32 2.38
N GLU A 58 20.39 -3.43 3.68
CA GLU A 58 21.29 -4.13 4.58
C GLU A 58 21.30 -5.64 4.29
N VAL A 59 22.42 -6.29 4.60
CA VAL A 59 22.50 -7.75 4.53
C VAL A 59 21.69 -8.34 5.68
N GLY A 60 20.48 -8.83 5.37
CA GLY A 60 19.59 -9.42 6.35
C GLY A 60 20.01 -10.82 6.83
N HIS A 61 19.17 -11.40 7.69
CA HIS A 61 19.35 -12.75 8.21
C HIS A 61 18.30 -13.71 7.66
N ASN A 62 18.63 -15.01 7.59
CA ASN A 62 17.65 -16.04 7.29
C ASN A 62 16.88 -16.40 8.57
N VAL A 63 15.54 -16.40 8.51
CA VAL A 63 14.65 -16.73 9.64
C VAL A 63 13.84 -18.01 9.39
N GLY A 64 14.33 -18.90 8.53
CA GLY A 64 13.66 -20.16 8.16
C GLY A 64 12.75 -20.07 6.95
N VAL A 65 12.75 -18.96 6.21
CA VAL A 65 12.02 -18.78 4.95
C VAL A 65 12.92 -18.24 3.84
N TYR A 66 12.48 -18.38 2.59
CA TYR A 66 13.22 -17.87 1.42
C TYR A 66 13.09 -16.35 1.25
N ASP A 67 12.06 -15.73 1.82
CA ASP A 67 11.80 -14.28 1.78
C ASP A 67 12.98 -13.51 2.39
N ASN A 68 13.67 -12.74 1.54
CA ASN A 68 14.75 -11.85 1.97
C ASN A 68 14.97 -10.78 0.88
N PRO A 69 14.88 -9.48 1.19
CA PRO A 69 14.42 -8.88 2.46
C PRO A 69 13.01 -9.32 2.88
N ALA A 70 12.75 -9.37 4.18
CA ALA A 70 11.48 -9.87 4.73
C ALA A 70 10.28 -8.97 4.40
N ASP A 71 10.52 -7.67 4.23
CA ASP A 71 9.51 -6.70 3.84
C ASP A 71 10.11 -5.64 2.91
N LEU A 72 9.23 -4.84 2.31
CA LEU A 72 9.62 -3.61 1.61
C LEU A 72 10.32 -2.68 2.61
N THR A 73 11.33 -1.97 2.14
CA THR A 73 12.04 -0.92 2.90
C THR A 73 12.24 0.31 2.01
N ALA A 74 12.82 1.38 2.57
CA ALA A 74 13.24 2.52 1.76
C ALA A 74 14.31 2.18 0.72
N LYS A 75 15.07 1.08 0.93
CA LYS A 75 16.14 0.61 0.04
C LYS A 75 15.77 -0.68 -0.72
N SER A 76 14.58 -1.24 -0.48
CA SER A 76 14.02 -2.42 -1.15
C SER A 76 12.61 -2.15 -1.66
N TRP A 77 12.51 -1.57 -2.86
CA TRP A 77 11.23 -1.10 -3.44
C TRP A 77 10.36 -2.21 -4.02
N THR A 78 10.91 -3.42 -4.15
CA THR A 78 10.18 -4.63 -4.51
C THR A 78 10.82 -5.83 -3.84
N VAL A 79 9.98 -6.76 -3.40
CA VAL A 79 10.42 -8.03 -2.78
C VAL A 79 9.59 -9.19 -3.34
N MET A 80 10.19 -10.37 -3.40
CA MET A 80 9.50 -11.62 -3.69
C MET A 80 8.97 -12.18 -2.38
N ARG A 81 7.68 -12.54 -2.37
CA ARG A 81 7.03 -13.22 -1.26
C ARG A 81 6.74 -14.66 -1.61
N PHE A 82 7.03 -15.56 -0.69
CA PHE A 82 6.83 -17.00 -0.85
C PHE A 82 5.77 -17.47 0.14
N SER A 83 4.90 -18.36 -0.30
CA SER A 83 3.84 -18.93 0.55
C SER A 83 3.64 -20.39 0.18
N GLU A 84 3.98 -21.27 1.11
CA GLU A 84 3.70 -22.70 1.00
C GLU A 84 2.26 -22.96 1.45
N VAL A 85 1.49 -23.61 0.61
CA VAL A 85 0.08 -23.93 0.89
C VAL A 85 -0.18 -25.37 0.47
N GLU A 86 -0.92 -26.10 1.30
CA GLU A 86 -1.45 -27.39 0.93
C GLU A 86 -2.87 -27.20 0.38
N GLN A 87 -3.07 -27.59 -0.87
CA GLN A 87 -4.37 -27.54 -1.54
C GLN A 87 -4.61 -28.81 -2.33
N ASN A 88 -5.80 -29.39 -2.18
CA ASN A 88 -6.20 -30.63 -2.85
C ASN A 88 -5.17 -31.76 -2.68
N ASP A 89 -4.67 -31.93 -1.44
CA ASP A 89 -3.64 -32.91 -1.07
C ASP A 89 -2.32 -32.78 -1.85
N LYS A 90 -2.04 -31.59 -2.37
CA LYS A 90 -0.78 -31.23 -3.05
C LYS A 90 -0.15 -30.01 -2.39
N LEU A 91 1.18 -30.01 -2.35
CA LEU A 91 1.96 -28.83 -1.97
C LEU A 91 2.02 -27.88 -3.16
N GLU A 92 1.53 -26.65 -2.98
CA GLU A 92 1.72 -25.55 -3.92
C GLU A 92 2.62 -24.50 -3.29
N TRP A 93 3.57 -23.99 -4.08
CA TRP A 93 4.43 -22.90 -3.67
C TRP A 93 4.04 -21.63 -4.43
N LEU A 94 3.35 -20.73 -3.74
CA LEU A 94 2.82 -19.51 -4.33
C LEU A 94 3.84 -18.39 -4.18
N ILE A 95 4.31 -17.91 -5.33
CA ILE A 95 5.38 -16.93 -5.41
C ILE A 95 4.83 -15.65 -6.02
N ARG A 96 4.99 -14.53 -5.31
CA ARG A 96 4.45 -13.24 -5.75
C ARG A 96 5.46 -12.14 -5.60
N LYS A 97 5.67 -11.36 -6.66
CA LYS A 97 6.38 -10.10 -6.61
C LYS A 97 5.50 -9.04 -5.94
N ASP A 98 6.01 -8.38 -4.91
CA ASP A 98 5.34 -7.33 -4.17
C ASP A 98 5.98 -5.95 -4.39
N GLY A 99 5.17 -4.89 -4.32
CA GLY A 99 5.58 -3.50 -4.57
C GLY A 99 4.40 -2.59 -4.90
N CYS A 100 4.68 -1.36 -5.34
CA CYS A 100 3.63 -0.40 -5.68
C CYS A 100 2.72 -0.88 -6.82
N MET A 101 1.40 -0.72 -6.62
CA MET A 101 0.37 -1.08 -7.60
C MET A 101 0.02 0.07 -8.57
N HIS A 102 0.64 1.25 -8.44
CA HIS A 102 0.36 2.46 -9.24
C HIS A 102 -1.15 2.67 -9.47
N CYS A 103 -1.87 2.80 -8.36
CA CYS A 103 -3.33 2.77 -8.34
C CYS A 103 -3.91 3.90 -9.20
N ALA A 104 -4.99 3.61 -9.94
CA ALA A 104 -5.70 4.62 -10.71
C ALA A 104 -6.30 5.71 -9.80
N ASP A 105 -6.65 5.35 -8.57
CA ASP A 105 -7.10 6.27 -7.52
C ASP A 105 -6.25 6.07 -6.24
N PRO A 106 -5.08 6.72 -6.15
CA PRO A 106 -4.08 6.42 -5.13
C PRO A 106 -4.47 6.94 -3.74
N GLY A 107 -4.74 6.00 -2.82
CA GLY A 107 -5.02 6.33 -1.41
C GLY A 107 -3.86 7.05 -0.69
N CYS A 108 -2.61 6.78 -1.09
CA CYS A 108 -1.45 7.50 -0.57
C CYS A 108 -1.48 9.00 -0.94
N LEU A 109 -1.90 9.35 -2.17
CA LEU A 109 -2.01 10.73 -2.63
C LEU A 109 -3.11 11.47 -1.86
N LYS A 110 -4.28 10.82 -1.68
CA LYS A 110 -5.41 11.40 -0.92
C LYS A 110 -5.10 11.67 0.54
N ALA A 111 -4.29 10.80 1.16
CA ALA A 111 -3.93 10.94 2.57
C ALA A 111 -2.80 11.93 2.83
N CYS A 112 -1.99 12.26 1.82
CA CYS A 112 -0.81 13.09 2.01
C CYS A 112 -1.18 14.57 2.27
N PRO A 113 -0.74 15.15 3.40
CA PRO A 113 -1.04 16.53 3.76
C PRO A 113 -0.06 17.55 3.13
N SER A 114 1.06 17.09 2.53
CA SER A 114 2.04 17.98 1.91
C SER A 114 1.75 18.20 0.44
N GLU A 115 1.77 19.46 0.03
CA GLU A 115 1.41 19.90 -1.31
C GLU A 115 2.45 19.41 -2.34
N GLY A 116 2.02 18.61 -3.32
CA GLY A 116 2.90 18.13 -4.38
C GLY A 116 3.89 17.02 -4.01
N ALA A 117 3.94 16.56 -2.76
CA ALA A 117 4.80 15.44 -2.36
C ALA A 117 4.46 14.12 -3.08
N ILE A 118 3.22 13.93 -3.51
CA ILE A 118 2.79 12.77 -4.31
C ILE A 118 2.05 13.29 -5.54
N ILE A 119 2.47 12.84 -6.71
CA ILE A 119 1.86 13.20 -8.00
C ILE A 119 1.45 11.95 -8.77
N GLN A 120 0.51 12.14 -9.68
CA GLN A 120 0.11 11.15 -10.67
C GLN A 120 0.24 11.76 -12.06
N TYR A 121 0.99 11.07 -12.92
CA TYR A 121 1.18 11.41 -14.33
C TYR A 121 0.02 10.92 -15.19
N ALA A 122 -0.14 11.51 -16.38
CA ALA A 122 -1.16 11.14 -17.36
C ALA A 122 -1.06 9.67 -17.81
N ASN A 123 0.16 9.13 -17.89
CA ASN A 123 0.40 7.71 -18.20
C ASN A 123 0.05 6.73 -17.05
N GLY A 124 -0.44 7.23 -15.91
CA GLY A 124 -0.88 6.43 -14.76
C GLY A 124 0.18 6.19 -13.68
N ILE A 125 1.42 6.62 -13.87
CA ILE A 125 2.48 6.49 -12.86
C ILE A 125 2.16 7.39 -11.66
N VAL A 126 2.11 6.80 -10.47
CA VAL A 126 2.10 7.52 -9.18
C VAL A 126 3.53 7.61 -8.66
N ASP A 127 4.03 8.81 -8.39
CA ASP A 127 5.41 9.03 -7.94
C ASP A 127 5.53 10.01 -6.75
N PHE A 128 6.66 9.96 -6.05
CA PHE A 128 6.93 10.76 -4.85
C PHE A 128 7.97 11.84 -5.15
N GLN A 129 7.58 13.10 -4.99
CA GLN A 129 8.52 14.23 -5.06
C GLN A 129 9.14 14.47 -3.68
N SER A 130 10.34 13.94 -3.48
CA SER A 130 11.07 13.97 -2.21
C SER A 130 11.29 15.39 -1.67
N GLU A 131 11.42 16.40 -2.53
CA GLU A 131 11.59 17.81 -2.14
C GLU A 131 10.45 18.32 -1.26
N GLN A 132 9.21 17.84 -1.47
CA GLN A 132 8.02 18.27 -0.72
C GLN A 132 7.64 17.30 0.41
N CYS A 133 8.35 16.18 0.57
CA CYS A 133 8.03 15.20 1.59
C CYS A 133 8.44 15.69 3.00
N ILE A 134 7.50 15.61 3.96
CA ILE A 134 7.71 16.03 5.36
C ILE A 134 7.80 14.85 6.34
N GLY A 135 7.85 13.60 5.86
CA GLY A 135 8.04 12.43 6.72
C GLY A 135 6.87 12.03 7.64
N CYS A 136 5.67 12.60 7.47
CA CYS A 136 4.53 12.36 8.38
C CYS A 136 3.96 10.92 8.39
N GLY A 137 4.26 10.09 7.39
CA GLY A 137 3.80 8.70 7.30
C GLY A 137 2.32 8.48 6.93
N TYR A 138 1.54 9.53 6.66
CA TYR A 138 0.10 9.39 6.32
C TYR A 138 -0.13 8.56 5.05
N CYS A 139 0.79 8.65 4.10
CA CYS A 139 0.76 7.86 2.88
C CYS A 139 0.89 6.34 3.13
N ILE A 140 1.52 5.92 4.23
CA ILE A 140 1.64 4.52 4.64
C ILE A 140 0.25 4.01 5.05
N ALA A 141 -0.42 4.72 5.98
CA ALA A 141 -1.77 4.37 6.43
C ALA A 141 -2.83 4.49 5.32
N GLY A 142 -2.67 5.46 4.40
CA GLY A 142 -3.55 5.66 3.25
C GLY A 142 -3.39 4.61 2.15
N CYS A 143 -2.29 3.86 2.13
CA CYS A 143 -2.05 2.85 1.09
C CYS A 143 -2.80 1.54 1.44
N PRO A 144 -3.75 1.09 0.61
CA PRO A 144 -4.45 -0.17 0.87
C PRO A 144 -3.55 -1.40 0.76
N PHE A 145 -2.37 -1.26 0.15
CA PHE A 145 -1.39 -2.32 -0.06
C PHE A 145 -0.19 -2.25 0.89
N ASP A 146 -0.13 -1.25 1.78
CA ASP A 146 0.99 -1.09 2.71
C ASP A 146 2.37 -1.11 2.01
N VAL A 147 2.55 -0.23 1.03
CA VAL A 147 3.75 -0.16 0.18
C VAL A 147 4.75 0.93 0.60
N PRO A 148 4.34 2.18 0.89
CA PRO A 148 5.30 3.24 1.19
C PRO A 148 6.12 2.90 2.43
N ARG A 149 7.43 3.19 2.38
CA ARG A 149 8.36 2.96 3.49
C ARG A 149 9.15 4.22 3.77
N LEU A 150 9.27 4.58 5.05
CA LEU A 150 10.03 5.75 5.49
C LEU A 150 11.52 5.40 5.56
N ASN A 151 12.37 6.27 5.04
CA ASN A 151 13.80 6.21 5.22
C ASN A 151 14.18 6.95 6.52
N PRO A 152 14.82 6.29 7.51
CA PRO A 152 15.24 6.95 8.73
C PRO A 152 16.38 7.97 8.51
N GLU A 153 17.13 7.87 7.42
CA GLU A 153 18.29 8.75 7.16
C GLU A 153 17.88 10.17 6.74
N ASP A 154 16.83 10.30 5.94
CA ASP A 154 16.39 11.59 5.37
C ASP A 154 14.94 11.97 5.72
N ASN A 155 14.26 11.13 6.50
CA ASN A 155 12.85 11.27 6.90
C ASN A 155 11.87 11.41 5.73
N ARG A 156 12.15 10.77 4.59
CA ARG A 156 11.27 10.75 3.41
C ARG A 156 10.80 9.35 3.11
N VAL A 157 9.67 9.27 2.41
CA VAL A 157 9.12 7.98 1.99
C VAL A 157 9.60 7.62 0.60
N TYR A 158 9.87 6.33 0.39
CA TYR A 158 10.25 5.78 -0.91
C TYR A 158 9.40 4.55 -1.23
N LYS A 159 9.29 4.24 -2.52
CA LYS A 159 8.57 3.08 -3.09
C LYS A 159 8.96 2.92 -4.56
N CYS A 160 8.48 1.84 -5.18
CA CYS A 160 8.57 1.68 -6.63
C CYS A 160 7.96 2.88 -7.39
N THR A 161 8.71 3.38 -8.37
CA THR A 161 8.41 4.53 -9.25
C THR A 161 7.91 4.08 -10.63
N LEU A 162 7.68 2.77 -10.83
CA LEU A 162 7.52 2.14 -12.15
C LEU A 162 8.68 2.42 -13.13
N CYS A 163 9.87 2.77 -12.62
CA CYS A 163 11.00 3.24 -13.43
C CYS A 163 10.59 4.41 -14.32
N VAL A 164 9.96 5.43 -13.72
CA VAL A 164 9.47 6.63 -14.42
C VAL A 164 10.54 7.22 -15.34
N ASP A 165 11.79 7.27 -14.86
CA ASP A 165 12.98 7.72 -15.57
C ASP A 165 13.29 6.94 -16.86
N ARG A 166 13.03 5.62 -16.88
CA ARG A 166 13.14 4.78 -18.08
C ARG A 166 11.93 4.96 -18.99
N VAL A 167 10.74 4.93 -18.41
CA VAL A 167 9.47 4.95 -19.16
C VAL A 167 9.30 6.26 -19.90
N THR A 168 9.70 7.40 -19.32
CA THR A 168 9.64 8.72 -19.97
C THR A 168 10.51 8.83 -21.21
N VAL A 169 11.54 7.99 -21.35
CA VAL A 169 12.43 7.94 -22.52
C VAL A 169 12.17 6.72 -23.41
N GLY A 170 11.02 6.05 -23.25
CA GLY A 170 10.59 4.94 -24.09
C GLY A 170 11.24 3.59 -23.75
N GLN A 171 11.88 3.45 -22.58
CA GLN A 171 12.41 2.17 -22.12
C GLN A 171 11.47 1.50 -21.11
N GLU A 172 11.36 0.18 -21.19
CA GLU A 172 10.60 -0.60 -20.22
C GLU A 172 11.31 -0.68 -18.85
N PRO A 173 10.57 -0.91 -17.74
CA PRO A 173 11.14 -0.99 -16.39
C PRO A 173 12.21 -2.07 -16.23
N ALA A 174 13.23 -1.82 -15.41
CA ALA A 174 14.34 -2.76 -15.19
C ALA A 174 13.87 -4.16 -14.74
N CYS A 175 12.90 -4.21 -13.83
CA CYS A 175 12.33 -5.47 -13.35
C CYS A 175 11.55 -6.26 -14.41
N VAL A 176 11.06 -5.61 -15.46
CA VAL A 176 10.38 -6.24 -16.60
C VAL A 176 11.44 -6.85 -17.51
N LYS A 177 12.40 -6.03 -17.96
CA LYS A 177 13.48 -6.43 -18.88
C LYS A 177 14.30 -7.63 -18.39
N THR A 178 14.54 -7.73 -17.08
CA THR A 178 15.35 -8.80 -16.49
C THR A 178 14.61 -10.13 -16.29
N CYS A 179 13.28 -10.16 -16.43
CA CYS A 179 12.50 -11.33 -16.04
C CYS A 179 12.78 -12.52 -16.98
N PRO A 180 13.40 -13.61 -16.49
CA PRO A 180 13.89 -14.68 -17.38
C PRO A 180 12.75 -15.53 -17.97
N THR A 181 11.62 -15.63 -17.28
CA THR A 181 10.47 -16.45 -17.71
C THR A 181 9.39 -15.65 -18.41
N GLY A 182 9.58 -14.34 -18.57
CA GLY A 182 8.53 -13.45 -19.10
C GLY A 182 7.33 -13.30 -18.15
N ALA A 183 7.45 -13.64 -16.86
CA ALA A 183 6.37 -13.50 -15.89
C ALA A 183 5.92 -12.05 -15.63
N ILE A 184 6.74 -11.08 -16.04
CA ILE A 184 6.44 -9.66 -15.90
C ILE A 184 6.38 -9.05 -17.29
N HIS A 185 5.21 -8.54 -17.67
CA HIS A 185 4.99 -7.84 -18.94
C HIS A 185 4.77 -6.35 -18.69
N PHE A 186 5.10 -5.53 -19.68
CA PHE A 186 4.88 -4.08 -19.67
C PHE A 186 4.38 -3.62 -21.03
N GLY A 187 3.50 -2.64 -21.02
CA GLY A 187 2.95 -2.05 -22.25
C GLY A 187 1.79 -1.14 -21.92
N SER A 188 0.93 -0.89 -22.90
CA SER A 188 -0.30 -0.14 -22.66
C SER A 188 -1.22 -0.89 -21.71
N LYS A 189 -1.98 -0.14 -20.91
CA LYS A 189 -2.91 -0.73 -19.96
C LYS A 189 -4.00 -1.56 -20.62
N GLU A 190 -4.44 -1.20 -21.82
CA GLU A 190 -5.42 -1.99 -22.56
C GLU A 190 -4.82 -3.30 -23.07
N ASP A 191 -3.62 -3.28 -23.66
CA ASP A 191 -2.95 -4.51 -24.10
C ASP A 191 -2.67 -5.45 -22.94
N MET A 192 -2.25 -4.91 -21.78
CA MET A 192 -2.02 -5.70 -20.58
C MET A 192 -3.32 -6.29 -20.00
N LYS A 193 -4.48 -5.65 -20.17
CA LYS A 193 -5.78 -6.22 -19.80
C LYS A 193 -6.16 -7.36 -20.74
N THR A 194 -5.94 -7.20 -22.04
CA THR A 194 -6.19 -8.24 -23.04
C THR A 194 -5.35 -9.48 -22.74
N LEU A 195 -4.03 -9.30 -22.56
CA LEU A 195 -3.11 -10.38 -22.23
C LEU A 195 -3.48 -11.08 -20.91
N ALA A 196 -3.89 -10.32 -19.89
CA ALA A 196 -4.39 -10.90 -18.65
C ALA A 196 -5.69 -11.70 -18.85
N GLY A 197 -6.59 -11.24 -19.70
CA GLY A 197 -7.84 -11.93 -20.04
C GLY A 197 -7.60 -13.26 -20.74
N GLU A 198 -6.70 -13.27 -21.73
CA GLU A 198 -6.28 -14.49 -22.45
C GLU A 198 -5.62 -15.48 -21.50
N ARG A 199 -4.71 -15.00 -20.64
CA ARG A 199 -4.02 -15.86 -19.66
C ARG A 199 -4.99 -16.45 -18.64
N VAL A 200 -5.96 -15.68 -18.15
CA VAL A 200 -7.01 -16.18 -17.25
C VAL A 200 -7.88 -17.23 -17.94
N ALA A 201 -8.24 -17.03 -19.21
CA ALA A 201 -8.98 -18.01 -19.98
C ALA A 201 -8.21 -19.33 -20.12
N GLU A 202 -6.91 -19.28 -20.43
CA GLU A 202 -6.04 -20.47 -20.48
C GLU A 202 -5.93 -21.16 -19.11
N LEU A 203 -5.76 -20.42 -18.02
CA LEU A 203 -5.66 -21.03 -16.69
C LEU A 203 -6.96 -21.74 -16.28
N LYS A 204 -8.12 -21.22 -16.70
CA LYS A 204 -9.42 -21.88 -16.47
C LYS A 204 -9.51 -23.22 -17.19
N THR A 205 -8.95 -23.37 -18.40
CA THR A 205 -8.94 -24.69 -19.09
C THR A 205 -8.08 -25.73 -18.37
N ARG A 206 -7.11 -25.27 -17.57
CA ARG A 206 -6.22 -26.11 -16.75
C ARG A 206 -6.80 -26.46 -15.36
N GLY A 207 -8.06 -26.11 -15.10
CA GLY A 207 -8.78 -26.43 -13.86
C GLY A 207 -8.73 -25.34 -12.79
N TYR A 208 -8.21 -24.15 -13.10
CA TYR A 208 -8.17 -23.04 -12.15
C TYR A 208 -9.40 -22.10 -12.30
N GLU A 209 -10.54 -22.52 -11.75
CA GLU A 209 -11.82 -21.81 -11.95
C GLU A 209 -11.88 -20.41 -11.32
N GLN A 210 -11.15 -20.19 -10.21
CA GLN A 210 -11.17 -18.93 -9.45
C GLN A 210 -10.13 -17.90 -9.93
N CYS A 211 -9.58 -18.05 -11.15
CA CYS A 211 -8.65 -17.08 -11.76
C CYS A 211 -9.35 -15.80 -12.21
N GLY A 212 -8.75 -14.65 -11.86
CA GLY A 212 -9.15 -13.32 -12.35
C GLY A 212 -7.95 -12.38 -12.45
N PRO A 213 -8.16 -11.07 -12.69
CA PRO A 213 -7.14 -10.02 -12.55
C PRO A 213 -7.26 -9.28 -11.19
N VAL A 214 -6.16 -9.10 -10.44
CA VAL A 214 -6.12 -8.29 -9.20
C VAL A 214 -6.08 -6.82 -9.59
N ARG A 215 -7.14 -6.09 -9.27
CA ARG A 215 -7.19 -4.64 -9.45
C ARG A 215 -6.76 -3.91 -8.18
N SER A 216 -6.17 -2.72 -8.36
CA SER A 216 -5.64 -1.81 -7.34
C SER A 216 -6.64 -1.26 -6.30
N GLY A 217 -7.87 -1.79 -6.23
CA GLY A 217 -8.95 -1.33 -5.34
C GLY A 217 -9.26 -2.19 -4.12
N ARG A 218 -8.55 -3.32 -3.89
CA ARG A 218 -8.76 -4.17 -2.70
C ARG A 218 -7.61 -4.03 -1.71
N ARG A 219 -7.94 -3.95 -0.42
CA ARG A 219 -6.94 -3.96 0.67
C ARG A 219 -6.13 -5.27 0.65
N ARG A 220 -4.88 -5.15 1.11
CA ARG A 220 -3.87 -6.19 1.41
C ARG A 220 -4.40 -7.62 1.40
N TRP A 221 -3.75 -8.49 0.63
CA TRP A 221 -4.00 -9.94 0.66
C TRP A 221 -3.80 -10.46 2.10
N HIS A 222 -4.90 -10.86 2.75
CA HIS A 222 -4.90 -11.43 4.10
C HIS A 222 -4.68 -12.95 4.04
N PRO A 223 -3.90 -13.56 4.95
CA PRO A 223 -3.68 -15.01 4.99
C PRO A 223 -4.93 -15.89 5.19
N ARG A 224 -6.13 -15.32 5.43
CA ARG A 224 -7.39 -16.09 5.40
C ARG A 224 -7.93 -16.32 3.97
N HIS A 225 -7.31 -15.70 2.96
CA HIS A 225 -7.61 -15.92 1.55
C HIS A 225 -6.81 -17.08 0.92
N VAL A 226 -6.03 -17.79 1.73
CA VAL A 226 -5.24 -18.98 1.36
C VAL A 226 -6.11 -20.20 0.97
N ARG A 227 -7.42 -20.20 1.28
CA ARG A 227 -8.29 -21.36 0.99
C ARG A 227 -8.80 -21.49 -0.46
N ALA A 228 -8.38 -20.65 -1.41
CA ALA A 228 -8.46 -21.03 -2.84
C ALA A 228 -7.35 -20.38 -3.67
N ALA A 229 -6.14 -20.78 -3.35
CA ALA A 229 -4.94 -20.04 -3.65
C ALA A 229 -4.19 -20.37 -4.95
N PRO A 230 -4.61 -21.24 -5.90
CA PRO A 230 -3.86 -21.28 -7.14
C PRO A 230 -4.14 -20.04 -7.99
N CYS A 231 -5.23 -19.30 -7.70
CA CYS A 231 -5.70 -18.29 -8.64
C CYS A 231 -6.64 -17.19 -8.12
N ARG A 232 -6.94 -17.05 -6.81
CA ARG A 232 -7.82 -15.96 -6.34
C ARG A 232 -7.23 -14.58 -6.64
N GLN A 233 -7.70 -14.00 -7.73
CA GLN A 233 -7.57 -12.59 -8.07
C GLN A 233 -9.00 -12.02 -8.06
N ALA A 234 -9.31 -11.18 -7.08
CA ALA A 234 -10.65 -11.13 -6.50
C ALA A 234 -11.73 -10.31 -7.25
N GLU A 235 -12.93 -10.88 -7.36
CA GLU A 235 -14.16 -10.36 -8.00
C GLU A 235 -14.82 -9.18 -7.28
N SER A 236 -15.14 -8.09 -7.99
CA SER A 236 -16.05 -7.04 -7.53
C SER A 236 -17.45 -7.22 -8.10
N VAL A 237 -18.38 -7.72 -7.29
CA VAL A 237 -19.80 -7.37 -7.47
C VAL A 237 -19.98 -5.95 -6.91
N PRO A 238 -20.47 -4.98 -7.70
CA PRO A 238 -20.80 -3.66 -7.16
C PRO A 238 -22.00 -3.78 -6.21
N ARG A 239 -21.89 -3.24 -5.00
CA ARG A 239 -23.10 -2.86 -4.24
C ARG A 239 -23.77 -1.71 -5.00
N PRO A 240 -25.10 -1.72 -5.19
CA PRO A 240 -25.79 -0.58 -5.77
C PRO A 240 -25.52 0.66 -4.91
N ALA A 241 -25.24 1.78 -5.57
CA ALA A 241 -25.01 3.06 -4.91
C ALA A 241 -26.23 3.42 -4.06
N GLY A 242 -26.05 3.46 -2.73
CA GLY A 242 -27.03 4.10 -1.85
C GLY A 242 -27.18 5.56 -2.27
N LYS A 243 -28.43 6.03 -2.38
CA LYS A 243 -28.72 7.41 -2.74
C LYS A 243 -28.10 8.37 -1.71
N PRO A 244 -27.70 9.60 -2.10
CA PRO A 244 -27.19 10.58 -1.15
C PRO A 244 -28.34 11.01 -0.23
N GLY A 245 -28.32 10.61 1.04
CA GLY A 245 -29.33 11.02 2.03
C GLY A 245 -29.48 10.14 3.27
N ASP A 246 -29.05 8.87 3.26
CA ASP A 246 -29.27 7.98 4.41
C ASP A 246 -28.17 8.14 5.47
N GLN A 247 -28.50 8.80 6.59
CA GLN A 247 -27.75 8.67 7.84
C GLN A 247 -28.00 7.27 8.42
N PRO A 248 -26.95 6.54 8.85
CA PRO A 248 -27.14 5.23 9.45
C PRO A 248 -27.83 5.37 10.82
N ASP A 249 -28.87 4.55 11.00
CA ASP A 249 -29.70 4.50 12.19
C ASP A 249 -28.87 4.23 13.46
N ARG A 250 -29.10 5.04 14.49
CA ARG A 250 -28.29 5.12 15.72
C ARG A 250 -28.20 3.78 16.46
N GLN A 251 -29.18 2.90 16.26
CA GLN A 251 -29.23 1.55 16.83
C GLN A 251 -28.20 0.58 16.23
N VAL A 252 -27.70 0.83 15.01
CA VAL A 252 -26.71 -0.04 14.36
C VAL A 252 -25.30 0.23 14.90
N LEU A 253 -25.01 1.47 15.31
CA LEU A 253 -23.72 1.85 15.89
C LEU A 253 -23.53 1.24 17.29
N GLU A 254 -24.60 1.10 18.06
CA GLU A 254 -24.54 0.58 19.44
C GLU A 254 -24.30 -0.94 19.49
N ARG A 255 -24.81 -1.72 18.53
CA ARG A 255 -24.62 -3.18 18.49
C ARG A 255 -23.19 -3.61 18.15
N HIS A 256 -22.41 -2.77 17.47
CA HIS A 256 -21.03 -3.10 17.11
C HIS A 256 -20.02 -2.88 18.25
N LEU A 257 -20.40 -2.17 19.31
CA LEU A 257 -19.54 -1.91 20.46
C LEU A 257 -19.62 -2.99 21.56
N GLU A 258 -20.58 -3.91 21.48
CA GLU A 258 -20.78 -4.95 22.50
C GLU A 258 -20.08 -6.29 22.21
N THR A 259 -19.59 -6.51 20.97
CA THR A 259 -19.01 -7.81 20.56
C THR A 259 -17.48 -7.85 20.48
N ALA A 260 -16.77 -6.77 20.85
CA ALA A 260 -15.31 -6.75 20.90
C ALA A 260 -14.78 -6.34 22.30
N GLY A 261 -14.48 -7.31 23.15
CA GLY A 261 -13.41 -7.23 24.16
C GLY A 261 -13.51 -6.20 25.31
N GLY A 262 -14.66 -5.56 25.54
CA GLY A 262 -14.81 -4.41 26.45
C GLY A 262 -14.96 -4.68 27.96
N ARG A 263 -14.30 -5.69 28.56
CA ARG A 263 -14.38 -5.95 30.02
C ARG A 263 -13.09 -5.75 30.84
N ARG A 264 -11.94 -5.46 30.23
CA ARG A 264 -10.68 -5.23 30.97
C ARG A 264 -10.15 -3.80 31.00
N LEU A 265 -10.78 -2.85 30.32
CA LEU A 265 -10.30 -1.46 30.21
C LEU A 265 -11.23 -0.40 30.83
N ARG A 266 -12.12 -0.79 31.74
CA ARG A 266 -13.00 0.15 32.46
C ARG A 266 -12.52 0.53 33.87
N ARG A 267 -11.40 -0.01 34.35
CA ARG A 267 -10.89 0.27 35.71
C ARG A 267 -9.89 1.44 35.78
N ASP A 268 -9.13 1.70 34.71
CA ASP A 268 -8.02 2.67 34.78
C ASP A 268 -8.32 4.09 34.27
N LEU A 269 -9.42 4.30 33.53
CA LEU A 269 -9.73 5.62 32.94
C LEU A 269 -10.59 6.54 33.83
N ARG A 270 -11.08 6.08 34.99
CA ARG A 270 -11.82 6.92 35.95
C ARG A 270 -10.93 7.71 36.91
N SER A 271 -9.62 7.46 36.93
CA SER A 271 -8.70 8.10 37.87
C SER A 271 -8.11 9.44 37.39
N GLN A 272 -8.24 9.79 36.10
CA GLN A 272 -7.48 10.90 35.51
C GLN A 272 -8.28 12.19 35.23
N TYR A 273 -9.61 12.19 35.40
CA TYR A 273 -10.44 13.36 35.07
C TYR A 273 -11.60 13.58 36.06
N LEU A 274 -11.30 14.02 37.28
CA LEU A 274 -12.28 14.67 38.17
C LEU A 274 -11.81 16.12 38.47
N PRO A 275 -12.70 17.13 38.36
CA PRO A 275 -12.30 18.52 38.37
C PRO A 275 -12.03 19.05 39.79
N LEU A 276 -11.00 19.90 39.90
CA LEU A 276 -10.56 20.59 41.11
C LEU A 276 -11.69 21.46 41.70
N ARG A 277 -12.34 20.99 42.77
CA ARG A 277 -13.15 21.85 43.66
C ARG A 277 -12.27 22.45 44.76
N ARG A 278 -12.22 23.79 44.78
CA ARG A 278 -11.56 24.67 45.75
C ARG A 278 -11.84 24.22 47.20
N ARG A 279 -10.79 23.96 47.99
CA ARG A 279 -10.89 23.84 49.45
C ARG A 279 -10.63 25.19 50.11
N ARG A 280 -11.61 25.68 50.87
CA ARG A 280 -11.49 26.78 51.83
C ARG A 280 -10.48 26.38 52.91
N SER A 281 -9.60 27.32 53.26
CA SER A 281 -8.61 27.23 54.33
C SER A 281 -9.17 27.81 55.62
N GLU A 282 -9.16 27.06 56.72
CA GLU A 282 -9.25 27.56 58.11
C GLU A 282 -8.51 26.60 59.08
N PRO A 283 -8.07 27.08 60.25
CA PRO A 283 -6.73 26.80 60.77
C PRO A 283 -6.68 25.71 61.85
N ARG A 284 -5.58 24.96 61.92
CA ARG A 284 -5.32 24.01 63.03
C ARG A 284 -4.49 24.68 64.11
N GLY A 285 -5.11 24.90 65.27
CA GLY A 285 -4.42 25.18 66.52
C GLY A 285 -3.54 24.01 66.95
N ARG A 286 -2.32 24.33 67.42
CA ARG A 286 -1.45 23.43 68.18
C ARG A 286 -1.46 23.90 69.63
N GLY A 287 -1.69 22.98 70.56
CA GLY A 287 -1.56 23.22 71.99
C GLY A 287 -0.85 22.06 72.68
N ARG A 288 0.17 22.45 73.46
CA ARG A 288 0.85 21.75 74.58
C ARG A 288 1.80 20.61 74.18
N GLY A 289 3.06 20.52 74.62
CA GLY A 289 3.80 21.19 75.70
C GLY A 289 4.17 20.18 76.80
N GLN A 290 5.47 19.91 76.97
CA GLN A 290 6.20 19.41 78.18
C GLN A 290 7.67 19.17 77.75
N SER A 291 8.70 19.90 78.22
CA SER A 291 9.30 20.04 79.58
C SER A 291 10.28 18.91 79.94
N ALA A 292 11.58 19.15 79.72
CA ALA A 292 12.70 19.03 80.68
C ALA A 292 14.01 19.37 79.94
#